data_AF-Q01VK6-F1
#
_entry.id   AF-Q01VK6-F1
#
_cell.length_a   1.000
_cell.length_b   1.000
_cell.length_c   1.000
_cell.angle_alpha   90.00
_cell.angle_beta   90.00
_cell.angle_gamma   90.00
#
_symmetry.space_group_name_H-M   'P 1'
#
loop_
_entity.id
_entity.type
_entity.pdbx_description
1 polymer ?
#
loop_
_entity_poly.entity_id
_entity_poly.type
_entity_poly.pdbx_seq_one_letter_code
_entity_poly.pdbx_strand_id
1 'polypeptide(L)' 'MTCCEQFEKLIDRDLARHAQPYQLSNGTIITEIDTEYFLVFGDDRHQFVGVNYCPFCGRVLSRELWNLEKKK' A
#
# COMPACT_ATOMS: atom_id res chain seq x y z
N MET A 1 -6.83 -10.99 -1.72
CA MET A 1 -7.53 -10.47 -2.91
C MET A 1 -7.12 -9.02 -3.05
N THR A 2 -6.34 -8.71 -4.09
CA THR A 2 -5.81 -7.36 -4.37
C THR A 2 -6.83 -6.54 -5.15
N CYS A 3 -6.56 -5.26 -5.37
CA CYS A 3 -7.50 -4.36 -6.05
C CYS A 3 -7.56 -4.53 -7.58
N CYS A 4 -6.49 -5.03 -8.21
CA CYS A 4 -6.40 -5.39 -9.62
C CYS A 4 -5.14 -6.23 -9.91
N GLU A 5 -5.09 -6.85 -11.09
CA GLU A 5 -3.98 -7.69 -11.55
C GLU A 5 -2.64 -6.92 -11.64
N GLN A 6 -2.67 -5.64 -12.02
CA GLN A 6 -1.46 -4.83 -12.14
C GLN A 6 -0.81 -4.57 -10.78
N PHE A 7 -1.63 -4.39 -9.73
CA PHE A 7 -1.12 -4.22 -8.37
C PHE A 7 -0.62 -5.54 -7.79
N GLU A 8 -1.32 -6.64 -8.07
CA GLU A 8 -0.87 -8.00 -7.71
C GLU A 8 0.52 -8.30 -8.28
N LYS A 9 0.75 -7.96 -9.55
CA LYS A 9 2.07 -8.06 -10.19
C LYS A 9 3.18 -7.29 -9.48
N LEU A 10 2.89 -6.21 -8.76
CA LEU A 10 3.88 -5.51 -7.93
C LEU A 10 4.16 -6.27 -6.64
N ILE A 11 3.12 -6.81 -6.01
CA ILE A 11 3.26 -7.63 -4.80
C ILE A 11 4.09 -8.88 -5.10
N ASP A 12 3.81 -9.57 -6.22
CA ASP A 12 4.55 -10.77 -6.65
C ASP A 12 6.03 -10.50 -6.93
N ARG A 13 6.39 -9.24 -7.20
CA ARG A 13 7.77 -8.79 -7.46
C ARG A 13 8.42 -8.14 -6.24
N ASP A 14 7.79 -8.21 -5.08
CA ASP A 14 8.20 -7.54 -3.85
C ASP A 14 8.32 -6.00 -3.97
N LEU A 15 7.73 -5.41 -5.02
CA LEU A 15 7.67 -3.94 -5.23
C LEU A 15 6.50 -3.29 -4.48
N ALA A 16 5.59 -4.12 -3.95
CA ALA A 16 4.50 -3.70 -3.08
C ALA A 16 4.29 -4.73 -1.96
N ARG A 17 3.69 -4.30 -0.85
CA ARG A 17 3.31 -5.15 0.29
C ARG A 17 1.87 -4.88 0.67
N HIS A 18 1.11 -5.95 0.91
CA HIS A 18 -0.16 -5.90 1.63
C HIS A 18 0.07 -6.46 3.04
N ALA A 19 0.22 -5.58 4.03
CA ALA A 19 0.50 -5.97 5.41
C ALA A 19 0.10 -4.86 6.39
N GLN A 20 -0.10 -5.20 7.66
CA GLN A 20 -0.23 -4.19 8.71
C GLN A 20 1.11 -3.46 8.92
N PRO A 21 1.11 -2.17 9.31
CA PRO A 21 2.33 -1.39 9.53
C PRO A 21 3.38 -2.09 10.42
N TYR A 22 2.93 -2.74 11.50
CA TYR A 22 3.82 -3.44 12.45
C TYR A 22 4.43 -4.74 11.89
N GLN A 23 3.95 -5.23 10.74
CA GLN A 23 4.48 -6.42 10.06
C GLN A 23 5.56 -6.05 9.03
N LEU A 24 5.72 -4.77 8.71
CA LEU A 24 6.75 -4.28 7.81
C LEU A 24 8.10 -4.24 8.54
N SER A 25 8.81 -5.36 8.49
CA SER A 25 10.16 -5.48 9.05
C SER A 25 11.23 -4.99 8.08
N ASN A 26 12.43 -4.70 8.61
CA ASN A 26 13.60 -4.29 7.83
C ASN A 26 13.38 -3.06 6.93
N GLY A 27 12.78 -2.01 7.49
CA GLY A 27 12.57 -0.76 6.75
C GLY A 27 11.91 0.34 7.57
N THR A 28 11.46 1.38 6.88
CA THR A 28 10.79 2.53 7.49
C THR A 28 9.60 2.95 6.64
N ILE A 29 8.45 3.15 7.27
CA ILE A 29 7.30 3.78 6.64
C ILE A 29 7.56 5.29 6.61
N ILE A 30 7.56 5.89 5.42
CA ILE A 30 7.91 7.30 5.22
C ILE A 30 6.69 8.21 4.97
N THR A 31 5.48 7.67 5.13
CA THR A 31 4.21 8.38 4.97
C THR A 31 3.25 8.06 6.10
N GLU A 32 2.35 8.99 6.42
CA GLU A 32 1.35 8.83 7.48
C GLU A 32 -0.02 8.34 6.96
N ILE A 33 -0.04 7.62 5.84
CA ILE A 33 -1.29 7.13 5.22
C ILE A 33 -1.78 5.88 5.97
N ASP A 34 -2.99 5.91 6.52
CA ASP A 34 -3.64 4.75 7.16
C ASP A 34 -4.12 3.75 6.10
N THR A 35 -3.27 2.77 5.79
CA THR A 35 -3.49 1.75 4.78
C THR A 35 -2.79 0.46 5.15
N GLU A 36 -3.18 -0.62 4.47
CA GLU A 36 -2.46 -1.89 4.50
C GLU A 36 -1.64 -2.12 3.22
N TYR A 37 -1.70 -1.19 2.25
CA TYR A 37 -1.04 -1.31 0.97
C TYR A 37 0.13 -0.32 0.89
N PHE A 38 1.33 -0.86 0.64
CA PHE A 38 2.57 -0.09 0.61
C PHE A 38 3.33 -0.38 -0.67
N LEU A 39 3.93 0.65 -1.28
CA LEU A 39 4.99 0.50 -2.27
C LEU A 39 6.33 0.35 -1.53
N VAL A 40 7.21 -0.48 -2.08
CA VAL A 40 8.52 -0.79 -1.50
C VAL A 40 9.60 -0.14 -2.37
N PHE A 41 10.53 0.57 -1.72
CA PHE A 41 11.69 1.20 -2.37
C PHE A 41 12.98 0.85 -1.63
N GLY A 42 14.11 0.89 -2.34
CA GLY A 42 15.45 0.64 -1.78
C GLY A 42 15.76 -0.85 -1.63
N ASP A 43 17.00 -1.24 -1.92
CA ASP A 43 17.39 -2.65 -2.00
C ASP A 43 17.83 -3.24 -0.64
N ASP A 44 18.62 -2.49 0.16
CA ASP A 44 19.15 -2.98 1.45
C ASP A 44 18.27 -2.63 2.65
N ARG A 45 17.77 -1.39 2.69
CA ARG A 45 16.83 -0.88 3.70
C ARG A 45 15.57 -0.42 2.98
N HIS A 46 14.49 -1.16 3.17
CA HIS A 46 13.24 -0.83 2.52
C HIS A 46 12.67 0.50 3.05
N GLN A 47 12.15 1.31 2.15
CA GLN A 47 11.27 2.41 2.43
C GLN A 47 9.87 2.05 1.96
N PHE A 48 8.90 2.20 2.85
CA PHE A 48 7.51 1.87 2.59
C PHE A 48 6.69 3.15 2.44
N VAL A 49 6.00 3.27 1.31
CA VAL A 49 5.11 4.40 1.01
C VAL A 49 3.68 3.85 0.98
N GLY A 50 2.85 4.28 1.93
CA GLY A 50 1.44 3.91 1.94
C GLY A 50 0.71 4.50 0.74
N VAL A 51 -0.29 3.79 0.22
CA VAL A 51 -1.11 4.26 -0.90
C VAL A 51 -2.56 4.56 -0.51
N ASN A 52 -3.04 5.71 -0.96
CA ASN A 52 -4.44 6.15 -0.83
C ASN A 52 -5.35 5.49 -1.86
N TYR A 53 -4.89 5.40 -3.11
CA TYR A 53 -5.59 4.79 -4.23
C TYR A 53 -4.66 3.82 -4.95
N CYS A 54 -5.23 2.81 -5.60
CA CYS A 54 -4.49 1.98 -6.54
C CYS A 54 -4.07 2.83 -7.76
N PRO A 55 -2.78 2.89 -8.12
CA PRO A 55 -2.31 3.67 -9.27
C PRO A 55 -2.77 3.09 -10.62
N PHE A 56 -3.36 1.89 -10.64
CA PHE A 56 -3.76 1.20 -11.88
C PHE A 56 -5.28 1.19 -12.11
N CYS A 57 -6.08 0.98 -11.06
CA CYS A 57 -7.54 0.87 -11.19
C CYS A 57 -8.30 1.99 -10.46
N GLY A 58 -7.61 2.90 -9.76
CA GLY A 58 -8.22 4.02 -9.05
C GLY A 58 -9.02 3.64 -7.80
N ARG A 59 -9.10 2.35 -7.42
CA ARG A 59 -9.79 1.91 -6.21
C ARG A 59 -9.16 2.54 -4.97
N VAL A 60 -9.98 3.01 -4.03
CA VAL A 60 -9.53 3.45 -2.70
C VAL A 60 -8.93 2.29 -1.91
N LEU A 61 -7.75 2.51 -1.35
CA LEU A 61 -6.99 1.52 -0.57
C LEU A 61 -6.74 1.97 0.88
N SER A 62 -6.70 3.27 1.16
CA SER A 62 -6.57 3.76 2.54
C SER A 62 -7.91 3.71 3.27
N ARG A 63 -7.85 3.39 4.56
CA ARG A 63 -9.02 3.26 5.42
C ARG A 63 -9.71 4.61 5.63
N GLU A 64 -8.92 5.68 5.75
CA GLU A 64 -9.41 7.04 5.89
C GLU A 64 -10.32 7.45 4.72
N LEU A 65 -9.86 7.28 3.48
CA LEU A 65 -10.62 7.63 2.29
C LEU A 65 -11.83 6.72 2.10
N TRP A 66 -11.70 5.43 2.40
CA TRP A 66 -12.83 4.50 2.31
C TRP A 66 -13.98 4.90 3.24
N ASN A 67 -13.64 5.37 4.43
CA ASN A 67 -14.62 5.90 5.38
C ASN A 67 -15.26 7.23 4.90
N LEU A 68 -14.54 8.05 4.14
CA LEU A 68 -15.08 9.26 3.53
C LEU A 68 -16.02 8.96 2.35
N GLU A 69 -15.69 7.97 1.50
CA GLU A 69 -16.55 7.55 0.40
C GLU A 69 -17.88 6.98 0.88
N LYS A 70 -17.87 6.17 1.95
CA LYS A 70 -19.09 5.61 2.54
C LYS A 70 -20.02 6.64 3.18
N LYS A 71 -19.51 7.84 3.49
CA LYS A 71 -20.30 8.93 4.09
C LYS A 71 -20.98 9.81 3.04
N LYS A 72 -20.62 9.66 1.76
CA LYS A 72 -21.31 10.29 0.64
C LYS A 72 -22.52 9.46 0.23
#